data_AF-A0A2K2VT53-F1
#
_entry.id   AF-A0A2K2VT53-F1
#
_cell.length_a   1.000
_cell.length_b   1.000
_cell.length_c   1.000
_cell.angle_alpha   90.00
_cell.angle_beta   90.00
_cell.angle_gamma   90.00
#
_symmetry.space_group_name_H-M   'P 1'
#
loop_
_entity.id
_entity.type
_entity.pdbx_description
1 polymer ?
#
loop_
_entity_poly.entity_id
_entity_poly.type
_entity_poly.pdbx_seq_one_letter_code
_entity_poly.pdbx_strand_id
1 'polypeptide(L)'
;MFFTITLYISLAIFGLGLIYKVSTWFRYTVGVDARDVPPPQRVLAFVKGLTLTLFSPRILTLLKVFVLDVLLQIKVLQQDFLKWAMHMCMYYGFTLLLLMHGLDKIVTSALFPNYYPTVNPFLFLRNLFGILIIVGIGIAIYRRFILRVARLRTSPMDVYAIIILAIIMISGFLLEGTKITSYSKFQDMVEEYTIQADEEELRTLEAYWVAKYGVVSPEVKAPFDAETLEAGQEAHEMSCVECHSRPQWGFTGYTLAKITKPAALLLDRANASSILWYIHFLACFIGLAYLPFSKMFHIFTTPLSLLANSVMEKGRSDPANIATRQLLELDACMHCGTCSVQCRVGVVFEAMHNANILPSEKIPSVKALVAGKKLNGEEIRNIQEGLHLCTNCFRCTVVCPAGINLQELWFNVRETLLEKGEPEFLVLSPLSLYRGLMKESLELNYYPDPINLALETIYPTGIPLEMQDRTAPLVPSANGWSSTLHTSVQAKTFSQCFSCVTCTNACPVVRNYPNPIEFVGMLPHQIMHAAGMGLWDLIFSSKMLWDCLGCYQCQEHCPQSVRVADVLYELKNMAITQARKKLVKQIER
;
A
#
# COMPACT_ATOMS: atom_id res chain seq x y z
N MET A 1 31.79 20.41 10.53
CA MET A 1 31.87 18.99 10.94
C MET A 1 30.50 18.34 11.14
N PHE A 2 29.60 18.89 11.98
CA PHE A 2 28.29 18.29 12.28
C PHE A 2 27.39 18.03 11.05
N PHE A 3 27.24 19.02 10.15
CA PHE A 3 26.47 18.86 8.91
C PHE A 3 26.96 17.67 8.07
N THR A 4 28.28 17.59 7.85
CA THR A 4 28.90 16.52 7.05
C THR A 4 28.71 15.14 7.69
N ILE A 5 28.89 15.03 9.00
CA ILE A 5 28.68 13.77 9.74
C ILE A 5 27.22 13.31 9.61
N THR A 6 26.26 14.20 9.87
CA THR A 6 24.83 13.87 9.82
C THR A 6 24.37 13.53 8.39
N LEU A 7 24.91 14.19 7.37
CA LEU A 7 24.68 13.84 5.97
C LEU A 7 25.17 12.42 5.66
N TYR A 8 26.41 12.07 6.02
CA TYR A 8 26.95 10.74 5.76
C TYR A 8 26.23 9.64 6.52
N ILE A 9 25.80 9.88 7.77
CA ILE A 9 24.95 8.95 8.51
C ILE A 9 23.63 8.73 7.76
N SER A 10 22.99 9.81 7.32
CA SER A 10 21.75 9.73 6.55
C SER A 10 21.92 8.94 5.24
N LEU A 11 22.98 9.23 4.48
CA LEU A 11 23.31 8.51 3.24
C LEU A 11 23.64 7.03 3.49
N ALA A 12 24.34 6.71 4.58
CA ALA A 12 24.64 5.32 4.94
C ALA A 12 23.36 4.55 5.28
N ILE A 13 22.47 5.12 6.08
CA ILE A 13 21.16 4.52 6.40
C ILE A 13 20.32 4.35 5.13
N PHE A 14 20.28 5.38 4.28
CA PHE A 14 19.57 5.33 3.00
C PHE A 14 20.11 4.22 2.09
N GLY A 15 21.44 4.16 1.90
CA GLY A 15 22.10 3.18 1.05
C GLY A 15 21.94 1.74 1.55
N LEU A 16 22.16 1.49 2.85
CA LEU A 16 21.93 0.19 3.46
C LEU A 16 20.45 -0.22 3.39
N GLY A 17 19.53 0.73 3.59
CA GLY A 17 18.10 0.52 3.44
C GLY A 17 17.72 0.13 2.01
N LEU A 18 18.27 0.80 1.00
CA LEU A 18 18.08 0.48 -0.41
C LEU A 18 18.55 -0.94 -0.72
N ILE A 19 19.79 -1.29 -0.32
CA ILE A 19 20.36 -2.62 -0.51
C ILE A 19 19.49 -3.67 0.17
N TYR A 20 19.08 -3.43 1.41
CA TYR A 20 18.19 -4.34 2.13
C TYR A 20 16.88 -4.54 1.37
N LYS A 21 16.18 -3.46 0.98
CA LYS A 21 14.91 -3.53 0.24
C LYS A 21 15.05 -4.27 -1.09
N VAL A 22 16.00 -3.89 -1.93
CA VAL A 22 16.24 -4.55 -3.22
C VAL A 22 16.58 -6.03 -3.03
N SER A 23 17.39 -6.37 -2.02
CA SER A 23 17.71 -7.77 -1.73
C SER A 23 16.48 -8.61 -1.36
N THR A 24 15.45 -8.00 -0.75
CA THR A 24 14.22 -8.73 -0.40
C THR A 24 13.44 -9.19 -1.63
N TRP A 25 13.55 -8.44 -2.75
CA TRP A 25 12.86 -8.78 -4.00
C TRP A 25 13.36 -10.08 -4.61
N PHE A 26 14.63 -10.44 -4.36
CA PHE A 26 15.25 -11.67 -4.85
C PHE A 26 15.26 -12.81 -3.81
N ARG A 27 15.16 -12.49 -2.51
CA ARG A 27 15.24 -13.48 -1.42
C ARG A 27 13.90 -14.06 -1.01
N TYR A 28 12.83 -13.25 -0.96
CA TYR A 28 11.52 -13.71 -0.55
C TYR A 28 10.68 -14.18 -1.73
N THR A 29 9.70 -15.05 -1.47
CA THR A 29 8.86 -15.68 -2.48
C THR A 29 7.39 -15.63 -2.07
N VAL A 30 6.50 -15.56 -3.06
CA VAL A 30 5.05 -15.60 -2.89
C VAL A 30 4.49 -16.60 -3.90
N GLY A 31 3.67 -17.54 -3.44
CA GLY A 31 3.15 -18.62 -4.28
C GLY A 31 3.97 -19.90 -4.18
N VAL A 32 3.53 -20.92 -4.92
CA VAL A 32 4.09 -22.27 -4.92
C VAL A 32 5.16 -22.38 -6.01
N ASP A 33 4.83 -21.98 -7.24
CA ASP A 33 5.71 -22.01 -8.43
C ASP A 33 7.05 -21.26 -8.25
N ALA A 34 7.07 -20.26 -7.37
CA ALA A 34 8.22 -19.39 -7.15
C ALA A 34 9.17 -19.89 -6.04
N ARG A 35 8.88 -21.02 -5.39
CA ARG A 35 9.69 -21.52 -4.26
C ARG A 35 10.98 -22.21 -4.71
N ASP A 36 10.94 -22.85 -5.87
CA ASP A 36 12.05 -23.65 -6.36
C ASP A 36 13.11 -22.83 -7.10
N VAL A 37 12.92 -21.51 -7.21
CA VAL A 37 13.85 -20.61 -7.90
C VAL A 37 14.80 -19.92 -6.90
N PRO A 38 16.08 -20.33 -6.82
CA PRO A 38 17.02 -19.74 -5.89
C PRO A 38 17.38 -18.28 -6.25
N PRO A 39 17.76 -17.44 -5.26
CA PRO A 39 18.05 -16.02 -5.49
C PRO A 39 19.06 -15.72 -6.60
N PRO A 40 20.19 -16.45 -6.77
CA PRO A 40 21.14 -16.20 -7.86
C PRO A 40 20.50 -16.36 -9.25
N GLN A 41 19.61 -17.35 -9.42
CA GLN A 41 18.89 -17.56 -10.68
C GLN A 41 17.95 -16.40 -10.97
N ARG A 42 17.30 -15.83 -9.94
CA ARG A 42 16.44 -14.65 -10.08
C ARG A 42 17.22 -13.41 -10.51
N VAL A 43 18.41 -13.21 -9.94
CA VAL A 43 19.30 -12.11 -10.35
C VAL A 43 19.75 -12.28 -11.79
N LEU A 44 20.16 -13.49 -12.19
CA LEU A 44 20.57 -13.77 -13.57
C LEU A 44 19.43 -13.56 -14.56
N ALA A 45 18.23 -14.07 -14.24
CA ALA A 45 17.02 -13.88 -15.05
C ALA A 45 16.65 -12.40 -15.18
N PHE A 46 16.81 -11.61 -14.10
CA PHE A 46 16.58 -10.17 -14.11
C PHE A 46 17.56 -9.45 -15.04
N VAL A 47 18.86 -9.71 -14.91
CA VAL A 47 19.90 -9.09 -15.76
C VAL A 47 19.68 -9.45 -17.23
N LYS A 48 19.42 -10.73 -17.53
CA LYS A 48 19.11 -11.20 -18.88
C LYS A 48 17.83 -10.57 -19.44
N GLY A 49 16.77 -10.48 -18.63
CA GLY A 49 15.51 -9.87 -19.02
C GLY A 49 15.67 -8.37 -19.31
N LEU A 50 16.43 -7.67 -18.48
CA LEU A 50 16.72 -6.25 -18.63
C LEU A 50 17.50 -5.97 -19.92
N THR A 51 18.59 -6.70 -20.18
CA THR A 51 19.40 -6.51 -21.38
C THR A 51 18.60 -6.79 -22.64
N LEU A 52 17.90 -7.92 -22.71
CA LEU A 52 17.05 -8.25 -23.86
C LEU A 52 15.95 -7.20 -24.09
N THR A 53 15.40 -6.62 -23.03
CA THR A 53 14.35 -5.60 -23.17
C THR A 53 14.93 -4.29 -23.70
N LEU A 54 16.07 -3.83 -23.17
CA LEU A 54 16.73 -2.59 -23.57
C LEU A 54 17.18 -2.61 -25.05
N PHE A 55 17.62 -3.76 -25.54
CA PHE A 55 18.08 -3.94 -26.93
C PHE A 55 16.99 -4.51 -27.87
N SER A 56 15.71 -4.32 -27.53
CA SER A 56 14.57 -4.76 -28.36
C SER A 56 13.59 -3.62 -28.63
N PRO A 57 12.64 -3.77 -29.58
CA PRO A 57 11.57 -2.79 -29.79
C PRO A 57 10.71 -2.48 -28.55
N ARG A 58 10.77 -3.33 -27.50
CA ARG A 58 10.08 -3.10 -26.22
C ARG A 58 10.58 -1.83 -25.50
N ILE A 59 11.76 -1.32 -25.82
CA ILE A 59 12.25 -0.04 -25.29
C ILE A 59 11.30 1.12 -25.59
N LEU A 60 10.62 1.10 -26.75
CA LEU A 60 9.62 2.11 -27.11
C LEU A 60 8.39 2.04 -26.19
N THR A 61 7.99 0.83 -25.80
CA THR A 61 6.93 0.62 -24.80
C THR A 61 7.36 1.17 -23.44
N LEU A 62 8.59 0.89 -23.01
CA LEU A 62 9.14 1.43 -21.76
C LEU A 62 9.18 2.97 -21.77
N LEU A 63 9.65 3.58 -22.87
CA LEU A 63 9.69 5.03 -22.99
C LEU A 63 8.29 5.64 -22.95
N LYS A 64 7.32 5.04 -23.65
CA LYS A 64 5.91 5.47 -23.62
C LYS A 64 5.33 5.42 -22.21
N VAL A 65 5.55 4.31 -21.48
CA VAL A 65 5.07 4.14 -20.10
C VAL A 65 5.80 5.10 -19.16
N PHE A 66 7.10 5.32 -19.34
CA PHE A 66 7.84 6.30 -18.58
C PHE A 66 7.25 7.71 -18.73
N VAL A 67 7.01 8.17 -19.96
CA VAL A 67 6.44 9.50 -20.19
C VAL A 67 5.00 9.60 -19.66
N LEU A 68 4.14 8.66 -20.03
CA LEU A 68 2.70 8.77 -19.72
C LEU A 68 2.39 8.40 -18.26
N ASP A 69 2.93 7.31 -17.74
CA ASP A 69 2.55 6.76 -16.45
C ASP A 69 3.50 7.18 -15.31
N VAL A 70 4.77 7.50 -15.60
CA VAL A 70 5.72 7.97 -14.57
C VAL A 70 5.77 9.50 -14.48
N LEU A 71 6.00 10.20 -15.59
CA LEU A 71 6.10 11.67 -15.58
C LEU A 71 4.74 12.35 -15.52
N LEU A 72 3.83 12.01 -16.45
CA LEU A 72 2.49 12.61 -16.50
C LEU A 72 1.49 11.96 -15.56
N GLN A 73 1.82 10.80 -14.98
CA GLN A 73 1.00 10.07 -14.01
C GLN A 73 -0.45 9.85 -14.48
N ILE A 74 -0.65 9.50 -15.77
CA ILE A 74 -1.99 9.37 -16.39
C ILE A 74 -2.86 8.34 -15.66
N LYS A 75 -2.29 7.24 -15.15
CA LYS A 75 -3.03 6.30 -14.31
C LYS A 75 -3.61 6.91 -13.04
N VAL A 76 -2.95 7.91 -12.45
CA VAL A 76 -3.50 8.64 -11.29
C VAL A 76 -4.65 9.55 -11.73
N LEU A 77 -4.47 10.24 -12.86
CA LEU A 77 -5.48 11.12 -13.46
C LEU A 77 -6.78 10.35 -13.79
N GLN A 78 -6.66 9.15 -14.34
CA GLN A 78 -7.79 8.27 -14.66
C GLN A 78 -8.63 7.87 -13.43
N GLN A 79 -8.05 7.94 -12.23
CA GLN A 79 -8.74 7.54 -10.99
C GLN A 79 -9.41 8.73 -10.30
N ASP A 80 -8.73 9.87 -10.23
CA ASP A 80 -9.22 11.08 -9.58
C ASP A 80 -8.35 12.29 -9.94
N PHE A 81 -8.94 13.34 -10.53
CA PHE A 81 -8.21 14.55 -10.91
C PHE A 81 -7.57 15.25 -9.70
N LEU A 82 -8.29 15.33 -8.57
CA LEU A 82 -7.77 16.01 -7.38
C LEU A 82 -6.54 15.28 -6.80
N LYS A 83 -6.54 13.94 -6.81
CA LYS A 83 -5.37 13.13 -6.47
C LYS A 83 -4.22 13.35 -7.44
N TRP A 84 -4.48 13.45 -8.73
CA TRP A 84 -3.46 13.74 -9.73
C TRP A 84 -2.84 15.13 -9.53
N ALA A 85 -3.66 16.18 -9.39
CA ALA A 85 -3.18 17.53 -9.15
C ALA A 85 -2.32 17.63 -7.88
N MET A 86 -2.79 16.99 -6.79
CA MET A 86 -2.03 16.84 -5.55
C MET A 86 -0.64 16.21 -5.80
N HIS A 87 -0.60 15.10 -6.55
CA HIS A 87 0.64 14.36 -6.79
C HIS A 87 1.58 15.10 -7.74
N MET A 88 1.06 15.76 -8.78
CA MET A 88 1.86 16.58 -9.71
C MET A 88 2.53 17.75 -8.99
N CYS A 89 1.80 18.44 -8.10
CA CYS A 89 2.35 19.53 -7.30
C CYS A 89 3.48 19.06 -6.38
N MET A 90 3.30 17.93 -5.69
CA MET A 90 4.33 17.36 -4.83
C MET A 90 5.52 16.80 -5.61
N TYR A 91 5.27 16.07 -6.70
CA TYR A 91 6.29 15.43 -7.52
C TYR A 91 7.20 16.45 -8.19
N TYR A 92 6.63 17.36 -8.99
CA TYR A 92 7.44 18.39 -9.66
C TYR A 92 8.01 19.40 -8.69
N GLY A 93 7.23 19.83 -7.68
CA GLY A 93 7.73 20.75 -6.66
C GLY A 93 8.96 20.17 -5.94
N PHE A 94 8.88 18.93 -5.47
CA PHE A 94 10.00 18.29 -4.75
C PHE A 94 11.16 17.95 -5.66
N THR A 95 10.93 17.34 -6.82
CA THR A 95 12.01 16.97 -7.75
C THR A 95 12.78 18.20 -8.22
N LEU A 96 12.09 19.28 -8.60
CA LEU A 96 12.75 20.49 -9.07
C LEU A 96 13.48 21.21 -7.94
N LEU A 97 12.92 21.25 -6.71
CA LEU A 97 13.66 21.78 -5.55
C LEU A 97 14.87 20.93 -5.19
N LEU A 98 14.76 19.60 -5.23
CA LEU A 98 15.89 18.73 -4.93
C LEU A 98 17.02 18.96 -5.93
N LEU A 99 16.71 18.99 -7.23
CA LEU A 99 17.71 19.20 -8.29
C LEU A 99 18.30 20.61 -8.23
N MET A 100 17.45 21.63 -8.09
CA MET A 100 17.87 23.03 -8.17
C MET A 100 18.56 23.51 -6.88
N HIS A 101 18.06 23.09 -5.71
CA HIS A 101 18.48 23.60 -4.41
C HIS A 101 19.20 22.56 -3.56
N GLY A 102 18.66 21.34 -3.43
CA GLY A 102 19.26 20.31 -2.58
C GLY A 102 20.56 19.72 -3.12
N LEU A 103 20.69 19.68 -4.45
CA LEU A 103 21.85 19.18 -5.20
C LEU A 103 22.50 20.29 -6.03
N ASP A 104 22.37 21.54 -5.59
CA ASP A 104 22.80 22.72 -6.35
C ASP A 104 24.25 22.65 -6.82
N LYS A 105 25.17 22.25 -5.94
CA LYS A 105 26.61 22.10 -6.24
C LYS A 105 26.91 21.04 -7.30
N ILE A 106 26.05 20.03 -7.45
CA ILE A 106 26.28 18.88 -8.34
C ILE A 106 25.52 19.08 -9.66
N VAL A 107 24.31 19.64 -9.60
CA VAL A 107 23.39 19.72 -10.73
C VAL A 107 23.30 21.15 -11.24
N THR A 108 22.85 22.10 -10.42
CA THR A 108 22.51 23.45 -10.89
C THR A 108 23.74 24.23 -11.33
N SER A 109 24.79 24.27 -10.50
CA SER A 109 26.05 24.95 -10.83
C SER A 109 26.76 24.34 -12.03
N ALA A 110 26.55 23.03 -12.30
CA ALA A 110 27.10 22.36 -13.47
C ALA A 110 26.36 22.72 -14.77
N LEU A 111 25.05 23.00 -14.69
CA LEU A 111 24.21 23.37 -15.83
C LEU A 111 24.19 24.88 -16.09
N PHE A 112 24.36 25.70 -15.04
CA PHE A 112 24.23 27.15 -15.07
C PHE A 112 25.44 27.80 -14.39
N PRO A 113 26.45 28.26 -15.17
CA PRO A 113 27.69 28.82 -14.63
C PRO A 113 27.50 30.03 -13.71
N ASN A 114 26.49 30.87 -13.97
CA ASN A 114 26.19 32.09 -13.19
C ASN A 114 25.06 31.85 -12.17
N TYR A 115 24.97 30.65 -11.62
CA TYR A 115 23.92 30.29 -10.66
C TYR A 115 24.21 30.83 -9.27
N TYR A 116 23.28 31.64 -8.75
CA TYR A 116 23.18 31.96 -7.33
C TYR A 116 21.76 31.71 -6.82
N PRO A 117 21.58 31.15 -5.61
CA PRO A 117 20.26 30.82 -5.09
C PRO A 117 19.34 32.04 -4.85
N THR A 118 19.91 33.24 -4.79
CA THR A 118 19.28 34.55 -4.49
C THR A 118 19.11 35.44 -5.73
N VAL A 119 19.49 34.96 -6.91
CA VAL A 119 19.33 35.65 -8.20
C VAL A 119 18.13 35.11 -8.95
N ASN A 120 17.49 35.93 -9.78
CA ASN A 120 16.44 35.49 -10.68
C ASN A 120 16.97 34.80 -11.93
N PRO A 121 16.29 33.75 -12.44
CA PRO A 121 14.95 33.28 -12.02
C PRO A 121 14.97 32.30 -10.84
N PHE A 122 16.13 31.91 -10.31
CA PHE A 122 16.25 30.84 -9.30
C PHE A 122 15.55 31.15 -7.98
N LEU A 123 15.67 32.38 -7.48
CA LEU A 123 14.97 32.83 -6.27
C LEU A 123 13.44 32.65 -6.40
N PHE A 124 12.88 33.10 -7.54
CA PHE A 124 11.47 32.93 -7.86
C PHE A 124 11.07 31.45 -7.98
N LEU A 125 11.83 30.67 -8.75
CA LEU A 125 11.53 29.26 -8.98
C LEU A 125 11.57 28.44 -7.69
N ARG A 126 12.53 28.72 -6.78
CA ARG A 126 12.60 28.07 -5.46
C ARG A 126 11.33 28.34 -4.65
N ASN A 127 10.84 29.58 -4.65
CA ASN A 127 9.61 29.95 -3.97
C ASN A 127 8.38 29.31 -4.61
N LEU A 128 8.29 29.34 -5.95
CA LEU A 128 7.20 28.73 -6.71
C LEU A 128 7.08 27.24 -6.42
N PHE A 129 8.19 26.49 -6.53
CA PHE A 129 8.19 25.06 -6.31
C PHE A 129 7.89 24.68 -4.86
N GLY A 130 8.37 25.47 -3.89
CA GLY A 130 8.01 25.26 -2.48
C GLY A 130 6.50 25.45 -2.23
N ILE A 131 5.88 26.43 -2.89
CA ILE A 131 4.43 26.65 -2.81
C ILE A 131 3.65 25.52 -3.48
N LEU A 132 4.12 24.98 -4.61
CA LEU A 132 3.50 23.79 -5.20
C LEU A 132 3.46 22.63 -4.20
N ILE A 133 4.55 22.38 -3.45
CA ILE A 133 4.55 21.35 -2.42
C ILE A 133 3.54 21.66 -1.31
N ILE A 134 3.48 22.90 -0.81
CA ILE A 134 2.48 23.31 0.21
C ILE A 134 1.05 23.10 -0.29
N VAL A 135 0.75 23.45 -1.53
CA VAL A 135 -0.57 23.21 -2.15
C VAL A 135 -0.85 21.71 -2.22
N GLY A 136 0.12 20.90 -2.65
CA GLY A 136 0.02 19.44 -2.67
C GLY A 136 -0.26 18.84 -1.28
N ILE A 137 0.44 19.31 -0.23
CA ILE A 137 0.20 18.90 1.15
C ILE A 137 -1.20 19.32 1.61
N GLY A 138 -1.63 20.54 1.28
CA GLY A 138 -2.97 21.04 1.61
C GLY A 138 -4.08 20.17 1.01
N ILE A 139 -3.95 19.79 -0.27
CA ILE A 139 -4.89 18.88 -0.92
C ILE A 139 -4.85 17.48 -0.27
N ALA A 140 -3.67 16.99 0.11
CA ALA A 140 -3.52 15.70 0.78
C ALA A 140 -4.23 15.69 2.16
N ILE A 141 -4.09 16.75 2.95
CA ILE A 141 -4.77 16.93 4.23
C ILE A 141 -6.29 17.03 4.02
N TYR A 142 -6.73 17.86 3.08
CA TYR A 142 -8.15 18.03 2.76
C TYR A 142 -8.82 16.71 2.38
N ARG A 143 -8.22 15.95 1.44
CA ARG A 143 -8.78 14.66 1.00
C ARG A 143 -8.83 13.62 2.12
N ARG A 144 -7.86 13.64 3.04
CA ARG A 144 -7.71 12.62 4.08
C ARG A 144 -8.57 12.90 5.30
N PHE A 145 -8.61 14.13 5.79
CA PHE A 145 -9.25 14.46 7.07
C PHE A 145 -10.61 15.16 6.92
N ILE A 146 -10.84 15.88 5.81
CA ILE A 146 -12.07 16.66 5.59
C ILE A 146 -13.03 15.91 4.67
N LEU A 147 -12.60 15.52 3.47
CA LEU A 147 -13.46 14.82 2.51
C LEU A 147 -13.84 13.40 2.95
N ARG A 148 -13.05 12.78 3.85
CA ARG A 148 -13.28 11.44 4.42
C ARG A 148 -13.69 10.39 3.38
N VAL A 149 -12.85 10.21 2.37
CA VAL A 149 -13.08 9.24 1.28
C VAL A 149 -13.38 7.85 1.87
N ALA A 150 -14.51 7.26 1.46
CA ALA A 150 -14.94 5.96 1.97
C ALA A 150 -13.87 4.89 1.78
N ARG A 151 -13.64 4.04 2.80
CA ARG A 151 -12.67 2.93 2.80
C ARG A 151 -11.20 3.35 2.55
N LEU A 152 -10.87 4.65 2.59
CA LEU A 152 -9.50 5.12 2.66
C LEU A 152 -9.08 5.17 4.14
N ARG A 153 -8.15 4.30 4.54
CA ARG A 153 -7.60 4.32 5.90
C ARG A 153 -6.33 5.17 5.95
N THR A 154 -6.05 5.72 7.13
CA THR A 154 -4.83 6.48 7.40
C THR A 154 -3.94 5.66 8.32
N SER A 155 -2.73 5.39 7.86
CA SER A 155 -1.68 4.75 8.66
C SER A 155 -0.79 5.79 9.34
N PRO A 156 -0.04 5.42 10.41
CA PRO A 156 0.95 6.31 11.00
C PRO A 156 2.01 6.82 10.00
N MET A 157 2.38 5.99 9.02
CA MET A 157 3.32 6.38 7.96
C MET A 157 2.79 7.50 7.08
N ASP A 158 1.47 7.56 6.84
CA ASP A 158 0.86 8.66 6.08
C ASP A 158 0.95 9.99 6.83
N VAL A 159 0.72 9.95 8.15
CA VAL A 159 0.78 11.13 9.01
C VAL A 159 2.21 11.64 9.09
N TYR A 160 3.17 10.74 9.34
CA TYR A 160 4.58 11.09 9.38
C TYR A 160 5.06 11.73 8.06
N ALA A 161 4.68 11.16 6.91
CA ALA A 161 5.00 11.69 5.59
C ALA A 161 4.51 13.14 5.40
N ILE A 162 3.28 13.45 5.85
CA ILE A 162 2.73 14.80 5.77
C ILE A 162 3.49 15.76 6.70
N ILE A 163 3.76 15.32 7.94
CA ILE A 163 4.44 16.14 8.96
C ILE A 163 5.86 16.50 8.51
N ILE A 164 6.64 15.51 8.06
CA ILE A 164 8.04 15.78 7.68
C ILE A 164 8.14 16.71 6.48
N LEU A 165 7.29 16.55 5.46
CA LEU A 165 7.26 17.46 4.32
C LEU A 165 6.81 18.87 4.74
N ALA A 166 5.83 18.98 5.64
CA ALA A 166 5.40 20.26 6.17
C ALA A 166 6.51 20.97 6.95
N ILE A 167 7.25 20.25 7.81
CA ILE A 167 8.39 20.78 8.55
C ILE A 167 9.47 21.29 7.59
N ILE A 168 9.85 20.51 6.57
CA ILE A 168 10.86 20.92 5.59
C ILE A 168 10.41 22.21 4.87
N MET A 169 9.16 22.27 4.39
CA MET A 169 8.68 23.45 3.66
C MET A 169 8.56 24.69 4.54
N ILE A 170 7.94 24.56 5.72
CA ILE A 170 7.73 25.69 6.64
C ILE A 170 9.07 26.22 7.15
N SER A 171 9.98 25.33 7.57
CA SER A 171 11.32 25.74 8.03
C SER A 171 12.13 26.40 6.92
N GLY A 172 11.99 25.93 5.67
CA GLY A 172 12.69 26.53 4.51
C GLY A 172 12.24 27.96 4.24
N PHE A 173 10.92 28.21 4.22
CA PHE A 173 10.40 29.56 4.01
C PHE A 173 10.66 30.51 5.18
N LEU A 174 10.55 30.03 6.43
CA LEU A 174 10.90 30.83 7.61
C LEU A 174 12.39 31.15 7.64
N LEU A 175 13.24 30.21 7.23
CA LEU A 175 14.68 30.43 7.12
C LEU A 175 14.99 31.53 6.09
N GLU A 176 14.35 31.48 4.93
CA GLU A 176 14.51 32.52 3.90
C GLU A 176 14.03 33.89 4.42
N GLY A 177 12.84 33.96 5.01
CA GLY A 177 12.28 35.20 5.53
C GLY A 177 13.11 35.82 6.66
N THR A 178 13.61 35.00 7.59
CA THR A 178 14.46 35.48 8.69
C THR A 178 15.83 35.95 8.21
N LYS A 179 16.41 35.31 7.18
CA LYS A 179 17.65 35.77 6.54
C LYS A 179 17.49 37.14 5.87
N ILE A 180 16.35 37.39 5.22
CA ILE A 180 16.08 38.70 4.57
C ILE A 180 16.09 39.85 5.59
N THR A 181 15.53 39.64 6.79
CA THR A 181 15.43 40.69 7.81
C THR A 181 16.64 40.79 8.74
N SER A 182 17.57 39.82 8.68
CA SER A 182 18.66 39.67 9.65
C SER A 182 19.77 40.69 9.40
N TYR A 183 20.14 41.43 10.46
CA TYR A 183 21.26 42.36 10.41
C TYR A 183 22.59 41.61 10.49
N SER A 184 22.70 40.62 11.37
CA SER A 184 23.91 39.79 11.45
C SER A 184 24.25 39.09 10.13
N LYS A 185 23.25 38.57 9.40
CA LYS A 185 23.51 37.95 8.09
C LYS A 185 23.90 38.96 7.01
N PHE A 186 23.38 40.18 7.08
CA PHE A 186 23.84 41.26 6.21
C PHE A 186 25.31 41.58 6.48
N GLN A 187 25.70 41.73 7.74
CA GLN A 187 27.09 41.99 8.14
C GLN A 187 28.02 40.84 7.74
N ASP A 188 27.63 39.58 7.96
CA ASP A 188 28.41 38.41 7.52
C ASP A 188 28.70 38.47 5.99
N MET A 189 27.71 38.87 5.19
CA MET A 189 27.87 38.97 3.73
C MET A 189 28.75 40.16 3.33
N VAL A 190 28.61 41.30 4.01
CA VAL A 190 29.46 42.47 3.78
C VAL A 190 30.91 42.10 4.07
N GLU A 191 31.21 41.49 5.22
CA GLU A 191 32.56 41.09 5.61
C GLU A 191 33.19 40.08 4.63
N GLU A 192 32.40 39.13 4.11
CA GLU A 192 32.90 38.08 3.22
C GLU A 192 33.09 38.55 1.77
N TYR A 193 32.22 39.45 1.27
CA TYR A 193 32.13 39.74 -0.16
C TYR A 193 32.48 41.18 -0.55
N THR A 194 32.54 42.14 0.39
CA THR A 194 32.99 43.51 0.06
C THR A 194 34.50 43.62 0.20
N ILE A 195 35.16 44.21 -0.80
CA ILE A 195 36.62 44.37 -0.82
C ILE A 195 36.91 45.86 -0.63
N GLN A 196 37.55 46.22 0.49
CA GLN A 196 38.06 47.58 0.75
C GLN A 196 37.01 48.70 0.76
N ALA A 197 35.77 48.41 1.18
CA ALA A 197 34.75 49.45 1.39
C ALA A 197 35.09 50.32 2.60
N ASP A 198 34.94 51.64 2.46
CA ASP A 198 35.09 52.58 3.58
C ASP A 198 33.82 52.63 4.47
N GLU A 199 33.92 53.25 5.65
CA GLU A 199 32.80 53.31 6.61
C GLU A 199 31.56 54.02 6.03
N GLU A 200 31.74 54.95 5.08
CA GLU A 200 30.66 55.71 4.47
C GLU A 200 29.93 54.88 3.39
N GLU A 201 30.68 54.15 2.57
CA GLU A 201 30.18 53.20 1.58
C GLU A 201 29.39 52.08 2.26
N LEU A 202 29.88 51.54 3.38
CA LEU A 202 29.16 50.52 4.16
C LEU A 202 27.83 51.05 4.72
N ARG A 203 27.83 52.28 5.24
CA ARG A 203 26.63 52.92 5.80
C ARG A 203 25.57 53.22 4.75
N THR A 204 25.98 53.69 3.57
CA THR A 204 25.08 53.95 2.45
C THR A 204 24.53 52.64 1.85
N LEU A 205 25.38 51.61 1.71
CA LEU A 205 24.96 50.26 1.33
C LEU A 205 23.91 49.70 2.30
N GLU A 206 24.14 49.82 3.60
CA GLU A 206 23.20 49.39 4.63
C GLU A 206 21.86 50.13 4.52
N ALA A 207 21.89 51.46 4.35
CA ALA A 207 20.68 52.26 4.14
C ALA A 207 19.89 51.79 2.90
N TYR A 208 20.59 51.48 1.80
CA TYR A 208 19.98 50.93 0.58
C TYR A 208 19.36 49.55 0.81
N TRP A 209 20.03 48.65 1.53
CA TRP A 209 19.50 47.32 1.86
C TRP A 209 18.31 47.37 2.83
N VAL A 210 18.31 48.28 3.81
CA VAL A 210 17.15 48.55 4.68
C VAL A 210 15.96 49.06 3.85
N ALA A 211 16.21 49.93 2.87
CA ALA A 211 15.18 50.52 2.03
C ALA A 211 14.61 49.55 0.98
N LYS A 212 15.46 48.75 0.32
CA LYS A 212 15.10 47.99 -0.89
C LYS A 212 15.16 46.46 -0.73
N TYR A 213 15.95 45.95 0.22
CA TYR A 213 16.16 44.52 0.44
C TYR A 213 15.53 44.00 1.74
N GLY A 214 15.00 44.88 2.59
CA GLY A 214 14.18 44.48 3.74
C GLY A 214 14.95 44.10 5.00
N VAL A 215 16.26 44.38 5.03
CA VAL A 215 17.10 44.26 6.23
C VAL A 215 16.55 45.17 7.33
N VAL A 216 16.63 44.73 8.58
CA VAL A 216 16.24 45.54 9.75
C VAL A 216 17.49 45.86 10.54
N SER A 217 18.01 47.06 10.35
CA SER A 217 19.20 47.52 11.06
C SER A 217 18.89 48.10 12.45
N PRO A 218 19.75 47.85 13.46
CA PRO A 218 19.74 48.59 14.71
C PRO A 218 20.38 49.99 14.60
N GLU A 219 21.19 50.25 13.57
CA GLU A 219 22.03 51.46 13.41
C GLU A 219 21.39 52.51 12.50
N VAL A 220 20.83 52.09 11.35
CA VAL A 220 20.21 52.99 10.38
C VAL A 220 18.70 52.76 10.26
N LYS A 221 17.92 53.83 10.15
CA LYS A 221 16.46 53.77 10.01
C LYS A 221 15.97 54.78 8.98
N ALA A 222 15.02 54.35 8.17
CA ALA A 222 14.32 55.20 7.22
C ALA A 222 13.55 56.34 7.93
N PRO A 223 13.31 57.50 7.27
CA PRO A 223 13.57 57.79 5.86
C PRO A 223 15.05 58.11 5.55
N PHE A 224 15.48 57.82 4.32
CA PHE A 224 16.80 58.17 3.77
C PHE A 224 16.62 59.17 2.63
N ASP A 225 17.56 60.11 2.48
CA ASP A 225 17.61 61.04 1.35
C ASP A 225 18.02 60.33 0.04
N ALA A 226 17.82 61.01 -1.09
CA ALA A 226 18.05 60.44 -2.41
C ALA A 226 19.54 60.17 -2.67
N GLU A 227 20.43 61.02 -2.17
CA GLU A 227 21.89 60.92 -2.36
C GLU A 227 22.44 59.68 -1.64
N THR A 228 22.04 59.46 -0.38
CA THR A 228 22.38 58.24 0.38
C THR A 228 21.92 56.96 -0.32
N LEU A 229 20.72 56.98 -0.93
CA LEU A 229 20.18 55.82 -1.63
C LEU A 229 20.85 55.56 -2.99
N GLU A 230 21.30 56.61 -3.67
CA GLU A 230 22.04 56.52 -4.93
C GLU A 230 23.46 55.97 -4.68
N ALA A 231 24.18 56.52 -3.70
CA ALA A 231 25.48 56.00 -3.26
C ALA A 231 25.40 54.53 -2.81
N GLY A 232 24.38 54.18 -2.01
CA GLY A 232 24.17 52.80 -1.59
C GLY A 232 23.75 51.85 -2.73
N GLN A 233 23.13 52.37 -3.79
CA GLN A 233 22.85 51.59 -4.99
C GLN A 233 24.14 51.28 -5.76
N GLU A 234 25.03 52.26 -5.92
CA GLU A 234 26.34 52.07 -6.56
C GLU A 234 27.17 51.01 -5.82
N ALA A 235 27.25 51.11 -4.48
CA ALA A 235 27.90 50.09 -3.64
C ALA A 235 27.28 48.68 -3.82
N HIS A 236 25.96 48.60 -3.95
CA HIS A 236 25.27 47.33 -4.22
C HIS A 236 25.60 46.78 -5.61
N GLU A 237 25.68 47.63 -6.63
CA GLU A 237 26.03 47.25 -8.01
C GLU A 237 27.47 46.74 -8.11
N MET A 238 28.39 47.26 -7.29
CA MET A 238 29.77 46.79 -7.25
C MET A 238 29.93 45.44 -6.53
N SER A 239 29.26 45.25 -5.39
CA SER A 239 29.57 44.13 -4.48
C SER A 239 28.48 43.07 -4.33
N CYS A 240 27.23 43.36 -4.69
CA CYS A 240 26.07 42.53 -4.30
C CYS A 240 25.16 42.10 -5.45
N VAL A 241 25.11 42.85 -6.56
CA VAL A 241 24.12 42.64 -7.63
C VAL A 241 24.27 41.30 -8.34
N GLU A 242 25.50 40.78 -8.46
CA GLU A 242 25.77 39.49 -9.10
C GLU A 242 25.16 38.32 -8.34
N CYS A 243 25.01 38.45 -7.01
CA CYS A 243 24.53 37.41 -6.12
C CYS A 243 23.10 37.68 -5.62
N HIS A 244 22.57 38.90 -5.75
CA HIS A 244 21.28 39.27 -5.16
C HIS A 244 20.35 39.97 -6.15
N SER A 245 19.17 39.38 -6.34
CA SER A 245 18.01 40.06 -6.91
C SER A 245 17.11 40.64 -5.82
N ARG A 246 16.23 41.57 -6.18
CA ARG A 246 15.25 42.13 -5.24
C ARG A 246 14.45 41.01 -4.54
N PRO A 247 14.34 41.01 -3.19
CA PRO A 247 13.73 39.91 -2.44
C PRO A 247 12.25 39.65 -2.77
N GLN A 248 11.57 40.63 -3.35
CA GLN A 248 10.18 40.52 -3.83
C GLN A 248 9.95 39.33 -4.77
N TRP A 249 10.98 38.91 -5.51
CA TRP A 249 10.92 37.73 -6.36
C TRP A 249 10.86 36.41 -5.58
N GLY A 250 11.45 36.38 -4.38
CA GLY A 250 11.26 35.33 -3.38
C GLY A 250 9.97 35.59 -2.61
N PHE A 251 8.83 35.61 -3.30
CA PHE A 251 7.59 36.20 -2.82
C PHE A 251 7.09 35.62 -1.48
N THR A 252 7.29 34.33 -1.22
CA THR A 252 6.90 33.71 0.06
C THR A 252 7.85 34.12 1.17
N GLY A 253 9.16 33.99 0.94
CA GLY A 253 10.19 34.42 1.88
C GLY A 253 10.06 35.91 2.24
N TYR A 254 9.84 36.76 1.24
CA TYR A 254 9.66 38.20 1.43
C TYR A 254 8.35 38.57 2.14
N THR A 255 7.27 37.82 1.90
CA THR A 255 6.03 37.99 2.66
C THR A 255 6.25 37.66 4.14
N LEU A 256 6.94 36.55 4.42
CA LEU A 256 7.28 36.18 5.79
C LEU A 256 8.22 37.21 6.44
N ALA A 257 9.22 37.70 5.70
CA ALA A 257 10.11 38.78 6.15
C ALA A 257 9.33 40.03 6.57
N LYS A 258 8.31 40.44 5.79
CA LYS A 258 7.42 41.55 6.16
C LYS A 258 6.62 41.28 7.43
N ILE A 259 6.11 40.07 7.60
CA ILE A 259 5.35 39.66 8.79
C ILE A 259 6.25 39.65 10.02
N THR A 260 7.49 39.16 9.91
CA THR A 260 8.43 39.04 11.02
C THR A 260 9.22 40.32 11.30
N LYS A 261 9.16 41.32 10.41
CA LYS A 261 9.87 42.60 10.52
C LYS A 261 9.78 43.26 11.91
N PRO A 262 8.61 43.34 12.59
CA PRO A 262 8.52 43.95 13.92
C PRO A 262 9.34 43.23 15.00
N ALA A 263 9.59 41.93 14.82
CA ALA A 263 10.37 41.09 15.74
C ALA A 263 11.77 40.77 15.17
N ALA A 264 12.19 41.38 14.06
CA ALA A 264 13.41 41.00 13.34
C ALA A 264 14.66 41.05 14.21
N LEU A 265 14.89 42.14 14.95
CA LEU A 265 16.05 42.28 15.85
C LEU A 265 16.04 41.26 16.99
N LEU A 266 14.86 40.85 17.48
CA LEU A 266 14.74 39.81 18.50
C LEU A 266 15.11 38.43 17.91
N LEU A 267 14.57 38.12 16.73
CA LEU A 267 14.85 36.88 16.01
C LEU A 267 16.33 36.77 15.64
N ASP A 268 16.94 37.89 15.25
CA ASP A 268 18.36 37.96 14.91
C ASP A 268 19.25 37.70 16.14
N ARG A 269 18.96 38.36 17.26
CA ARG A 269 19.64 38.11 18.56
C ARG A 269 19.46 36.67 19.05
N ALA A 270 18.31 36.06 18.79
CA ALA A 270 18.04 34.66 19.10
C ALA A 270 18.70 33.68 18.09
N ASN A 271 19.43 34.19 17.10
CA ASN A 271 20.06 33.42 16.03
C ASN A 271 19.07 32.50 15.27
N ALA A 272 17.84 32.99 15.06
CA ALA A 272 16.74 32.23 14.48
C ALA A 272 17.10 31.66 13.10
N SER A 273 17.86 32.40 12.28
CA SER A 273 18.33 31.91 10.97
C SER A 273 19.17 30.64 11.10
N SER A 274 20.04 30.55 12.11
CA SER A 274 20.88 29.36 12.30
C SER A 274 20.05 28.19 12.83
N ILE A 275 19.18 28.44 13.81
CA ILE A 275 18.28 27.41 14.37
C ILE A 275 17.39 26.82 13.27
N LEU A 276 16.75 27.67 12.45
CA LEU A 276 15.90 27.25 11.34
C LEU A 276 16.69 26.48 10.27
N TRP A 277 17.95 26.86 10.03
CA TRP A 277 18.84 26.09 9.16
C TRP A 277 19.08 24.68 9.69
N TYR A 278 19.40 24.53 10.99
CA TYR A 278 19.53 23.21 11.64
C TYR A 278 18.25 22.38 11.53
N ILE A 279 17.09 22.96 11.86
CA ILE A 279 15.80 22.29 11.75
C ILE A 279 15.57 21.81 10.31
N HIS A 280 15.81 22.68 9.33
CA HIS A 280 15.55 22.38 7.93
C HIS A 280 16.43 21.24 7.39
N PHE A 281 17.76 21.34 7.51
CA PHE A 281 18.63 20.32 6.93
C PHE A 281 18.53 18.99 7.70
N LEU A 282 18.33 19.02 9.02
CA LEU A 282 18.12 17.79 9.81
C LEU A 282 16.81 17.11 9.40
N ALA A 283 15.73 17.87 9.18
CA ALA A 283 14.48 17.32 8.67
C ALA A 283 14.67 16.68 7.28
N CYS A 284 15.42 17.31 6.38
CA CYS A 284 15.80 16.73 5.09
C CYS A 284 16.59 15.42 5.24
N PHE A 285 17.58 15.38 6.13
CA PHE A 285 18.42 14.19 6.35
C PHE A 285 17.67 13.06 7.04
N ILE A 286 16.78 13.36 7.98
CA ILE A 286 15.87 12.38 8.58
C ILE A 286 14.94 11.82 7.50
N GLY A 287 14.39 12.69 6.63
CA GLY A 287 13.54 12.26 5.52
C GLY A 287 14.25 11.35 4.54
N LEU A 288 15.49 11.68 4.18
CA LEU A 288 16.35 10.87 3.32
C LEU A 288 16.64 9.49 3.94
N ALA A 289 17.03 9.45 5.22
CA ALA A 289 17.30 8.20 5.94
C ALA A 289 16.05 7.31 6.08
N TYR A 290 14.89 7.92 6.29
CA TYR A 290 13.61 7.22 6.44
C TYR A 290 13.01 6.72 5.12
N LEU A 291 13.38 7.35 4.00
CA LEU A 291 12.82 7.09 2.67
C LEU A 291 12.66 5.59 2.34
N PRO A 292 13.71 4.73 2.39
CA PRO A 292 13.61 3.32 1.99
C PRO A 292 12.71 2.48 2.91
N PHE A 293 12.44 2.94 4.13
CA PHE A 293 11.62 2.23 5.11
C PHE A 293 10.19 2.75 5.21
N SER A 294 9.84 3.71 4.36
CA SER A 294 8.57 4.41 4.39
C SER A 294 7.76 4.18 3.11
N LYS A 295 6.55 4.74 3.08
CA LYS A 295 5.77 4.81 1.85
C LYS A 295 6.41 5.67 0.75
N MET A 296 7.38 6.53 1.06
CA MET A 296 8.08 7.37 0.07
C MET A 296 8.99 6.54 -0.86
N PHE A 297 9.28 5.29 -0.50
CA PHE A 297 10.00 4.36 -1.36
C PHE A 297 9.31 4.13 -2.72
N HIS A 298 8.00 4.43 -2.82
CA HIS A 298 7.25 4.43 -4.07
C HIS A 298 7.83 5.33 -5.16
N ILE A 299 8.63 6.34 -4.82
CA ILE A 299 9.38 7.17 -5.77
C ILE A 299 10.23 6.29 -6.70
N PHE A 300 10.73 5.17 -6.21
CA PHE A 300 11.50 4.19 -7.00
C PHE A 300 10.65 3.00 -7.44
N THR A 301 9.86 2.42 -6.54
CA THR A 301 9.19 1.14 -6.81
C THR A 301 7.97 1.26 -7.71
N THR A 302 7.26 2.40 -7.70
CA THR A 302 6.12 2.61 -8.61
C THR A 302 6.57 2.70 -10.07
N PRO A 303 7.56 3.55 -10.43
CA PRO A 303 8.11 3.55 -11.79
C PRO A 303 8.61 2.18 -12.24
N LEU A 304 9.36 1.47 -11.38
CA LEU A 304 9.86 0.13 -11.70
C LEU A 304 8.73 -0.88 -11.91
N SER A 305 7.69 -0.85 -11.08
CA SER A 305 6.52 -1.74 -11.22
C SER A 305 5.76 -1.47 -12.52
N LEU A 306 5.52 -0.20 -12.85
CA LEU A 306 4.84 0.19 -14.09
C LEU A 306 5.62 -0.26 -15.34
N LEU A 307 6.93 0.00 -15.35
CA LEU A 307 7.83 -0.39 -16.44
C LEU A 307 7.89 -1.91 -16.58
N ALA A 308 8.11 -2.65 -15.48
CA ALA A 308 8.14 -4.10 -15.49
C ALA A 308 6.84 -4.71 -16.02
N ASN A 309 5.68 -4.22 -15.54
CA ASN A 309 4.37 -4.71 -15.97
C ASN A 309 4.06 -4.45 -17.46
N SER A 310 4.70 -3.45 -18.07
CA SER A 310 4.49 -3.16 -19.50
C SER A 310 5.19 -4.13 -20.45
N VAL A 311 6.15 -4.91 -19.95
CA VAL A 311 6.99 -5.83 -20.76
C VAL A 311 7.01 -7.27 -20.24
N MET A 312 6.38 -7.53 -19.09
CA MET A 312 6.32 -8.85 -18.46
C MET A 312 4.89 -9.37 -18.41
N GLU A 313 4.71 -10.57 -18.96
CA GLU A 313 3.43 -11.28 -19.07
C GLU A 313 3.56 -12.70 -18.52
N LYS A 314 2.58 -13.12 -17.69
CA LYS A 314 2.53 -14.47 -17.10
C LYS A 314 2.36 -15.52 -18.20
N GLY A 315 3.03 -16.67 -18.07
CA GLY A 315 3.01 -17.76 -19.06
C GLY A 315 3.93 -17.54 -20.27
N ARG A 316 4.37 -16.31 -20.53
CA ARG A 316 5.32 -15.98 -21.61
C ARG A 316 6.70 -15.57 -21.11
N SER A 317 6.74 -14.86 -19.98
CA SER A 317 7.99 -14.36 -19.38
C SER A 317 8.59 -15.39 -18.45
N ASP A 318 9.91 -15.27 -18.20
CA ASP A 318 10.62 -16.14 -17.27
C ASP A 318 9.95 -16.14 -15.87
N PRO A 319 9.55 -17.30 -15.33
CA PRO A 319 8.92 -17.41 -14.01
C PRO A 319 9.75 -16.76 -12.88
N ALA A 320 11.08 -16.81 -12.96
CA ALA A 320 11.98 -16.18 -12.00
C ALA A 320 11.83 -14.65 -11.97
N ASN A 321 11.59 -14.05 -13.14
CA ASN A 321 11.32 -12.62 -13.25
C ASN A 321 9.92 -12.28 -12.73
N ILE A 322 8.90 -13.08 -13.06
CA ILE A 322 7.55 -12.89 -12.53
C ILE A 322 7.54 -12.90 -11.01
N ALA A 323 8.24 -13.85 -10.39
CA ALA A 323 8.41 -13.88 -8.94
C ALA A 323 9.05 -12.59 -8.41
N THR A 324 10.16 -12.14 -9.01
CA THR A 324 10.86 -10.90 -8.60
C THR A 324 9.97 -9.66 -8.71
N ARG A 325 9.22 -9.55 -9.80
CA ARG A 325 8.25 -8.48 -10.01
C ARG A 325 7.18 -8.46 -8.91
N GLN A 326 6.63 -9.62 -8.52
CA GLN A 326 5.61 -9.67 -7.46
C GLN A 326 6.09 -9.13 -6.11
N LEU A 327 7.36 -9.39 -5.75
CA LEU A 327 7.94 -8.86 -4.51
C LEU A 327 8.19 -7.35 -4.61
N LEU A 328 8.67 -6.86 -5.76
CA LEU A 328 8.76 -5.43 -6.05
C LEU A 328 7.39 -4.74 -5.93
N GLU A 329 6.33 -5.37 -6.46
CA GLU A 329 4.96 -4.86 -6.42
C GLU A 329 4.42 -4.68 -5.00
N LEU A 330 4.78 -5.57 -4.07
CA LEU A 330 4.44 -5.37 -2.66
C LEU A 330 5.02 -4.03 -2.17
N ASP A 331 6.28 -3.72 -2.48
CA ASP A 331 6.92 -2.45 -2.15
C ASP A 331 6.48 -1.25 -3.00
N ALA A 332 5.83 -1.48 -4.14
CA ALA A 332 5.19 -0.43 -4.93
C ALA A 332 3.86 0.07 -4.32
N CYS A 333 3.26 -0.68 -3.40
CA CYS A 333 2.00 -0.27 -2.77
C CYS A 333 2.17 1.02 -1.95
N MET A 334 1.52 2.09 -2.41
CA MET A 334 1.53 3.42 -1.77
C MET A 334 0.51 3.59 -0.64
N HIS A 335 -0.30 2.56 -0.36
CA HIS A 335 -1.46 2.65 0.53
C HIS A 335 -2.44 3.78 0.10
N CYS A 336 -2.64 3.94 -1.22
CA CYS A 336 -3.45 5.03 -1.78
C CYS A 336 -4.97 4.81 -1.72
N GLY A 337 -5.41 3.60 -1.34
CA GLY A 337 -6.82 3.22 -1.16
C GLY A 337 -7.64 3.05 -2.44
N THR A 338 -7.13 3.38 -3.64
CA THR A 338 -7.92 3.27 -4.90
C THR A 338 -8.52 1.88 -5.11
N CYS A 339 -7.71 0.83 -4.89
CA CYS A 339 -8.15 -0.56 -5.00
C CYS A 339 -9.22 -0.93 -3.96
N SER A 340 -9.18 -0.35 -2.76
CA SER A 340 -10.13 -0.59 -1.68
C SER A 340 -11.47 0.11 -1.89
N VAL A 341 -11.45 1.34 -2.41
CA VAL A 341 -12.65 2.09 -2.83
C VAL A 341 -13.40 1.32 -3.92
N GLN A 342 -12.66 0.74 -4.86
CA GLN A 342 -13.23 0.03 -6.02
C GLN A 342 -13.50 -1.46 -5.75
N CYS A 343 -13.14 -1.98 -4.58
CA CYS A 343 -13.36 -3.39 -4.24
C CYS A 343 -14.86 -3.71 -4.14
N ARG A 344 -15.34 -4.71 -4.91
CA ARG A 344 -16.76 -5.12 -4.93
C ARG A 344 -17.21 -5.81 -3.65
N VAL A 345 -16.29 -6.46 -2.94
CA VAL A 345 -16.55 -7.07 -1.63
C VAL A 345 -16.19 -6.13 -0.48
N GLY A 346 -15.84 -4.88 -0.77
CA GLY A 346 -15.51 -3.89 0.26
C GLY A 346 -16.67 -3.56 1.20
N VAL A 347 -17.93 -3.83 0.81
CA VAL A 347 -19.09 -3.69 1.70
C VAL A 347 -19.08 -4.72 2.83
N VAL A 348 -18.48 -5.91 2.62
CA VAL A 348 -18.42 -6.97 3.64
C VAL A 348 -17.56 -6.54 4.82
N PHE A 349 -16.58 -5.67 4.60
CA PHE A 349 -15.79 -5.05 5.66
C PHE A 349 -16.65 -4.27 6.66
N GLU A 350 -17.77 -3.68 6.23
CA GLU A 350 -18.65 -2.92 7.11
C GLU A 350 -19.38 -3.83 8.11
N ALA A 351 -19.59 -5.10 7.77
CA ALA A 351 -20.21 -6.09 8.65
C ALA A 351 -19.18 -6.88 9.47
N MET A 352 -18.05 -7.27 8.88
CA MET A 352 -17.08 -8.16 9.51
C MET A 352 -15.92 -7.44 10.20
N HIS A 353 -15.70 -6.16 9.88
CA HIS A 353 -14.60 -5.33 10.40
C HIS A 353 -13.18 -5.89 10.21
N ASN A 354 -13.00 -6.94 9.40
CA ASN A 354 -11.68 -7.47 9.04
C ASN A 354 -11.03 -6.60 7.95
N ALA A 355 -10.01 -5.82 8.34
CA ALA A 355 -9.30 -4.93 7.43
C ALA A 355 -8.69 -5.67 6.22
N ASN A 356 -8.31 -6.94 6.35
CA ASN A 356 -7.75 -7.72 5.24
C ASN A 356 -8.77 -7.97 4.11
N ILE A 357 -10.05 -7.61 4.24
CA ILE A 357 -10.97 -7.62 3.09
C ILE A 357 -10.59 -6.54 2.07
N LEU A 358 -10.04 -5.41 2.53
CA LEU A 358 -9.68 -4.28 1.70
C LEU A 358 -8.29 -4.48 1.06
N PRO A 359 -8.15 -4.46 -0.28
CA PRO A 359 -6.89 -4.69 -0.97
C PRO A 359 -5.69 -3.86 -0.47
N SER A 360 -5.87 -2.57 -0.18
CA SER A 360 -4.76 -1.72 0.34
C SER A 360 -4.31 -2.12 1.74
N GLU A 361 -5.25 -2.52 2.60
CA GLU A 361 -5.00 -2.89 3.99
C GLU A 361 -4.46 -4.31 4.14
N LYS A 362 -4.76 -5.17 3.15
CA LYS A 362 -4.24 -6.55 3.08
C LYS A 362 -2.74 -6.60 2.80
N ILE A 363 -2.19 -5.65 2.03
CA ILE A 363 -0.78 -5.66 1.60
C ILE A 363 0.20 -5.70 2.79
N PRO A 364 0.07 -4.87 3.85
CA PRO A 364 0.93 -4.96 5.04
C PRO A 364 0.97 -6.34 5.68
N SER A 365 -0.19 -6.98 5.86
CA SER A 365 -0.28 -8.33 6.45
C SER A 365 0.39 -9.38 5.55
N VAL A 366 0.21 -9.25 4.24
CA VAL A 366 0.88 -10.11 3.26
C VAL A 366 2.39 -9.90 3.28
N LYS A 367 2.88 -8.66 3.38
CA LYS A 367 4.32 -8.39 3.55
C LYS A 367 4.88 -9.06 4.80
N ALA A 368 4.15 -9.02 5.90
CA ALA A 368 4.55 -9.67 7.15
C ALA A 368 4.63 -11.20 6.99
N LEU A 369 3.63 -11.81 6.35
CA LEU A 369 3.58 -13.23 6.03
C LEU A 369 4.78 -13.64 5.14
N VAL A 370 5.02 -12.91 4.05
CA VAL A 370 6.06 -13.20 3.06
C VAL A 370 7.47 -13.01 3.63
N ALA A 371 7.66 -12.04 4.52
CA ALA A 371 8.93 -11.84 5.22
C ALA A 371 9.22 -12.92 6.29
N GLY A 372 8.30 -13.88 6.50
CA GLY A 372 8.46 -14.94 7.49
C GLY A 372 8.33 -14.45 8.93
N LYS A 373 7.63 -13.33 9.17
CA LYS A 373 7.30 -12.92 10.54
C LYS A 373 6.41 -13.98 11.18
N LYS A 374 6.65 -14.30 12.45
CA LYS A 374 5.78 -15.19 13.22
C LYS A 374 4.44 -14.50 13.43
N LEU A 375 3.44 -14.88 12.64
CA LEU A 375 2.06 -14.46 12.80
C LEU A 375 1.35 -15.45 13.72
N ASN A 376 0.47 -14.95 14.58
CA ASN A 376 -0.38 -15.82 15.39
C ASN A 376 -1.53 -16.41 14.55
N GLY A 377 -2.22 -17.43 15.09
CA GLY A 377 -3.30 -18.10 14.36
C GLY A 377 -4.47 -17.16 13.99
N GLU A 378 -4.74 -16.14 14.80
CA GLU A 378 -5.79 -15.16 14.50
C GLU A 378 -5.42 -14.25 13.32
N GLU A 379 -4.18 -13.77 13.27
CA GLU A 379 -3.64 -12.97 12.16
C GLU A 379 -3.70 -13.76 10.84
N ILE A 380 -3.29 -15.04 10.88
CA ILE A 380 -3.37 -15.94 9.72
C ILE A 380 -4.82 -16.10 9.26
N ARG A 381 -5.75 -16.38 10.18
CA ARG A 381 -7.18 -16.51 9.87
C ARG A 381 -7.76 -15.23 9.28
N ASN A 382 -7.40 -14.07 9.81
CA ASN A 382 -7.86 -12.78 9.30
C ASN A 382 -7.37 -12.54 7.85
N ILE A 383 -6.13 -12.92 7.54
CA ILE A 383 -5.62 -12.84 6.16
C ILE A 383 -6.36 -13.82 5.24
N GLN A 384 -6.55 -15.08 5.68
CA GLN A 384 -7.28 -16.10 4.93
C GLN A 384 -8.72 -15.66 4.64
N GLU A 385 -9.47 -15.21 5.64
CA GLU A 385 -10.85 -14.74 5.49
C GLU A 385 -10.95 -13.61 4.45
N GLY A 386 -10.07 -12.60 4.55
CA GLY A 386 -10.03 -11.50 3.58
C GLY A 386 -9.66 -11.93 2.16
N LEU A 387 -8.93 -13.04 1.99
CA LEU A 387 -8.57 -13.62 0.69
C LEU A 387 -9.69 -14.49 0.12
N HIS A 388 -10.33 -15.33 0.92
CA HIS A 388 -11.37 -16.23 0.44
C HIS A 388 -12.70 -15.53 0.16
N LEU A 389 -12.95 -14.37 0.77
CA LEU A 389 -14.07 -13.50 0.39
C LEU A 389 -13.86 -12.79 -0.96
N CYS A 390 -12.64 -12.75 -1.51
CA CYS A 390 -12.37 -12.05 -2.76
C CYS A 390 -12.94 -12.82 -3.96
N THR A 391 -13.88 -12.17 -4.67
CA THR A 391 -14.56 -12.68 -5.87
C THR A 391 -13.69 -12.73 -7.13
N ASN A 392 -12.41 -12.34 -7.06
CA ASN A 392 -11.48 -12.36 -8.19
C ASN A 392 -11.90 -11.55 -9.41
N CYS A 393 -12.75 -10.53 -9.24
CA CYS A 393 -13.27 -9.69 -10.33
C CYS A 393 -12.24 -8.78 -11.06
N PHE A 394 -10.94 -8.92 -10.77
CA PHE A 394 -9.82 -8.18 -11.40
C PHE A 394 -9.80 -6.65 -11.24
N ARG A 395 -10.87 -6.03 -10.73
CA ARG A 395 -11.02 -4.57 -10.64
C ARG A 395 -9.88 -3.89 -9.88
N CYS A 396 -9.41 -4.48 -8.78
CA CYS A 396 -8.32 -3.91 -7.99
C CYS A 396 -6.98 -3.82 -8.75
N THR A 397 -6.70 -4.77 -9.66
CA THR A 397 -5.53 -4.72 -10.55
C THR A 397 -5.67 -3.58 -11.57
N VAL A 398 -6.82 -3.49 -12.24
CA VAL A 398 -7.05 -2.52 -13.33
C VAL A 398 -6.93 -1.07 -12.83
N VAL A 399 -7.46 -0.78 -11.65
CA VAL A 399 -7.50 0.58 -11.08
C VAL A 399 -6.23 0.96 -10.32
N CYS A 400 -5.26 0.05 -10.18
CA CYS A 400 -4.06 0.32 -9.39
C CYS A 400 -3.15 1.35 -10.11
N PRO A 401 -2.94 2.55 -9.54
CA PRO A 401 -2.09 3.56 -10.19
C PRO A 401 -0.62 3.13 -10.22
N ALA A 402 -0.19 2.26 -9.31
CA ALA A 402 1.17 1.70 -9.30
C ALA A 402 1.35 0.51 -10.26
N GLY A 403 0.30 0.09 -10.96
CA GLY A 403 0.36 -1.02 -11.91
C GLY A 403 0.41 -2.42 -11.30
N ILE A 404 0.28 -2.55 -9.97
CA ILE A 404 0.38 -3.84 -9.26
C ILE A 404 -0.69 -4.83 -9.74
N ASN A 405 -0.29 -6.04 -10.11
CA ASN A 405 -1.22 -7.14 -10.38
C ASN A 405 -1.75 -7.80 -9.09
N LEU A 406 -2.65 -7.10 -8.41
CA LEU A 406 -3.23 -7.54 -7.13
C LEU A 406 -3.97 -8.88 -7.24
N GLN A 407 -4.66 -9.17 -8.34
CA GLN A 407 -5.37 -10.42 -8.52
C GLN A 407 -4.40 -11.62 -8.51
N GLU A 408 -3.33 -11.54 -9.31
CA GLU A 408 -2.27 -12.55 -9.35
C GLU A 408 -1.62 -12.74 -7.98
N LEU A 409 -1.33 -11.64 -7.28
CA LEU A 409 -0.83 -11.67 -5.91
C LEU A 409 -1.81 -12.38 -4.95
N TRP A 410 -3.11 -12.08 -5.01
CA TRP A 410 -4.10 -12.73 -4.15
C TRP A 410 -4.24 -14.22 -4.38
N PHE A 411 -3.98 -14.71 -5.60
CA PHE A 411 -3.93 -16.13 -5.87
C PHE A 411 -2.71 -16.77 -5.23
N ASN A 412 -1.53 -16.20 -5.46
CA ASN A 412 -0.29 -16.76 -4.94
C ASN A 412 -0.25 -16.77 -3.41
N VAL A 413 -0.81 -15.75 -2.76
CA VAL A 413 -0.93 -15.70 -1.30
C VAL A 413 -1.94 -16.72 -0.78
N ARG A 414 -3.08 -16.94 -1.47
CA ARG A 414 -4.04 -17.99 -1.09
C ARG A 414 -3.38 -19.36 -1.10
N GLU A 415 -2.71 -19.71 -2.18
CA GLU A 415 -2.03 -21.00 -2.30
C GLU A 415 -0.96 -21.17 -1.21
N THR A 416 -0.22 -20.11 -0.89
CA THR A 416 0.74 -20.13 0.24
C THR A 416 0.06 -20.42 1.59
N LEU A 417 -1.13 -19.85 1.83
CA LEU A 417 -1.88 -20.04 3.07
C LEU A 417 -2.64 -21.36 3.14
N LEU A 418 -2.98 -21.98 2.01
CA LEU A 418 -3.57 -23.32 2.01
C LEU A 418 -2.58 -24.39 2.48
N GLU A 419 -1.29 -24.17 2.29
CA GLU A 419 -0.24 -25.08 2.77
C GLU A 419 0.28 -24.75 4.18
N LYS A 420 0.36 -23.45 4.52
CA LYS A 420 1.02 -22.99 5.77
C LYS A 420 0.04 -22.45 6.81
N GLY A 421 -1.19 -22.17 6.41
CA GLY A 421 -2.22 -21.59 7.25
C GLY A 421 -3.11 -22.64 7.90
N GLU A 422 -4.27 -22.18 8.37
CA GLU A 422 -5.28 -23.06 8.94
C GLU A 422 -6.05 -23.77 7.82
N PRO A 423 -6.64 -24.95 8.08
CA PRO A 423 -7.53 -25.62 7.14
C PRO A 423 -8.66 -24.68 6.69
N GLU A 424 -8.74 -24.40 5.39
CA GLU A 424 -9.78 -23.55 4.81
C GLU A 424 -10.92 -24.40 4.28
N PHE A 425 -12.09 -24.33 4.91
CA PHE A 425 -13.24 -25.17 4.55
C PHE A 425 -13.95 -24.73 3.27
N LEU A 426 -13.75 -23.49 2.81
CA LEU A 426 -14.32 -23.02 1.54
C LEU A 426 -13.80 -23.80 0.33
N VAL A 427 -12.65 -24.47 0.43
CA VAL A 427 -12.12 -25.34 -0.64
C VAL A 427 -12.98 -26.59 -0.86
N LEU A 428 -13.84 -26.95 0.10
CA LEU A 428 -14.78 -28.07 -0.02
C LEU A 428 -16.02 -27.72 -0.85
N SER A 429 -16.25 -26.43 -1.11
CA SER A 429 -17.36 -26.02 -1.94
C SER A 429 -17.05 -26.31 -3.42
N PRO A 430 -17.94 -26.96 -4.18
CA PRO A 430 -17.81 -27.08 -5.63
C PRO A 430 -17.85 -25.71 -6.33
N LEU A 431 -18.31 -24.66 -5.63
CA LEU A 431 -18.31 -23.26 -6.09
C LEU A 431 -17.02 -22.52 -5.73
N SER A 432 -15.97 -23.19 -5.24
CA SER A 432 -14.59 -22.70 -5.23
C SER A 432 -14.05 -22.65 -6.67
N LEU A 433 -14.79 -21.97 -7.55
CA LEU A 433 -14.69 -21.94 -9.00
C LEU A 433 -13.27 -21.69 -9.47
N TYR A 434 -12.52 -20.82 -8.80
CA TYR A 434 -11.19 -20.46 -9.27
C TYR A 434 -10.19 -21.61 -9.18
N ARG A 435 -10.07 -22.29 -8.03
CA ARG A 435 -9.12 -23.43 -7.91
C ARG A 435 -9.51 -24.55 -8.87
N GLY A 436 -10.81 -24.85 -8.97
CA GLY A 436 -11.34 -25.86 -9.90
C GLY A 436 -11.11 -25.54 -11.38
N LEU A 437 -11.30 -24.29 -11.80
CA LEU A 437 -11.05 -23.84 -13.19
C LEU A 437 -9.56 -23.77 -13.53
N MET A 438 -8.70 -23.54 -12.53
CA MET A 438 -7.26 -23.37 -12.71
C MET A 438 -6.46 -24.67 -12.50
N LYS A 439 -7.14 -25.82 -12.52
CA LYS A 439 -6.54 -27.14 -12.28
C LYS A 439 -5.34 -27.43 -13.19
N GLU A 440 -5.35 -26.96 -14.44
CA GLU A 440 -4.24 -27.15 -15.38
C GLU A 440 -2.98 -26.34 -15.02
N SER A 441 -3.16 -25.23 -14.29
CA SER A 441 -2.06 -24.36 -13.85
C SER A 441 -1.54 -24.68 -12.45
N LEU A 442 -2.20 -25.61 -11.75
CA LEU A 442 -1.80 -26.12 -10.44
C LEU A 442 -1.23 -27.53 -10.66
N GLU A 443 -0.04 -27.81 -10.16
CA GLU A 443 0.50 -29.16 -10.23
C GLU A 443 -0.48 -30.17 -9.59
N LEU A 444 -0.72 -31.30 -10.28
CA LEU A 444 -1.68 -32.33 -9.87
C LEU A 444 -1.47 -32.85 -8.43
N ASN A 445 -0.23 -32.81 -7.95
CA ASN A 445 0.13 -33.28 -6.60
C ASN A 445 -0.29 -32.30 -5.50
N TYR A 446 -0.35 -31.00 -5.77
CA TYR A 446 -0.70 -29.98 -4.77
C TYR A 446 -2.20 -29.65 -4.71
N TYR A 447 -2.95 -30.08 -5.73
CA TYR A 447 -4.39 -29.83 -5.79
C TYR A 447 -5.20 -30.49 -4.65
N PRO A 448 -5.05 -31.80 -4.35
CA PRO A 448 -5.92 -32.50 -3.40
C PRO A 448 -5.61 -32.20 -1.93
N ASP A 449 -4.38 -31.82 -1.57
CA ASP A 449 -3.95 -31.76 -0.17
C ASP A 449 -4.79 -30.81 0.70
N PRO A 450 -5.13 -29.57 0.26
CA PRO A 450 -5.96 -28.70 1.09
C PRO A 450 -7.40 -29.20 1.25
N ILE A 451 -7.92 -29.93 0.26
CA ILE A 451 -9.25 -30.56 0.32
C ILE A 451 -9.22 -31.70 1.34
N ASN A 452 -8.22 -32.56 1.26
CA ASN A 452 -8.03 -33.67 2.20
C ASN A 452 -7.84 -33.15 3.62
N LEU A 453 -6.98 -32.16 3.82
CA LEU A 453 -6.76 -31.53 5.13
C LEU A 453 -8.05 -30.95 5.71
N ALA A 454 -8.84 -30.23 4.89
CA ALA A 454 -10.13 -29.70 5.34
C ALA A 454 -11.10 -30.83 5.71
N LEU A 455 -11.19 -31.90 4.93
CA LEU A 455 -12.03 -33.05 5.23
C LEU A 455 -11.59 -33.79 6.50
N GLU A 456 -10.29 -34.07 6.66
CA GLU A 456 -9.70 -34.71 7.84
C GLU A 456 -9.90 -33.87 9.11
N THR A 457 -9.84 -32.54 8.98
CA THR A 457 -10.08 -31.64 10.12
C THR A 457 -11.53 -31.71 10.61
N ILE A 458 -12.48 -31.84 9.68
CA ILE A 458 -13.89 -32.00 10.04
C ILE A 458 -14.15 -33.46 10.51
N TYR A 459 -13.49 -34.45 9.88
CA TYR A 459 -13.62 -35.89 10.13
C TYR A 459 -12.27 -36.58 10.36
N PRO A 460 -11.71 -36.51 11.58
CA PRO A 460 -10.40 -37.10 11.88
C PRO A 460 -10.36 -38.63 11.74
N THR A 461 -11.52 -39.28 11.82
CA THR A 461 -11.68 -40.73 11.68
C THR A 461 -11.76 -41.20 10.23
N GLY A 462 -11.64 -40.28 9.26
CA GLY A 462 -11.82 -40.54 7.83
C GLY A 462 -13.29 -40.55 7.40
N ILE A 463 -13.53 -40.29 6.11
CA ILE A 463 -14.83 -40.51 5.47
C ILE A 463 -14.98 -42.02 5.27
N PRO A 464 -16.02 -42.67 5.82
CA PRO A 464 -16.30 -44.05 5.50
C PRO A 464 -16.57 -44.15 4.00
N LEU A 465 -15.64 -44.74 3.24
CA LEU A 465 -15.78 -44.98 1.80
C LEU A 465 -16.86 -46.03 1.51
N GLU A 466 -17.18 -46.85 2.52
CA GLU A 466 -18.31 -47.75 2.53
C GLU A 466 -19.16 -47.40 3.76
N MET A 467 -20.49 -47.32 3.59
CA MET A 467 -21.42 -47.44 4.71
C MET A 467 -21.25 -48.84 5.29
N GLN A 468 -20.28 -49.01 6.19
CA GLN A 468 -20.19 -50.21 7.00
C GLN A 468 -21.50 -50.34 7.77
N ASP A 469 -22.07 -51.54 7.78
CA ASP A 469 -23.19 -51.90 8.65
C ASP A 469 -22.70 -51.76 10.11
N ARG A 470 -22.84 -50.54 10.63
CA ARG A 470 -22.51 -50.20 12.00
C ARG A 470 -23.81 -50.22 12.78
N THR A 471 -23.91 -51.14 13.73
CA THR A 471 -24.89 -51.06 14.79
C THR A 471 -24.60 -49.83 15.64
N ALA A 472 -25.22 -48.71 15.30
CA ALA A 472 -25.18 -47.50 16.10
C ALA A 472 -26.24 -47.62 17.22
N PRO A 473 -25.86 -47.61 18.51
CA PRO A 473 -26.85 -47.54 19.57
C PRO A 473 -27.62 -46.21 19.45
N LEU A 474 -28.96 -46.28 19.40
CA LEU A 474 -29.84 -45.11 19.39
C LEU A 474 -29.82 -44.44 20.77
N VAL A 475 -28.72 -43.76 21.08
CA VAL A 475 -28.59 -42.94 22.28
C VAL A 475 -28.96 -41.51 21.90
N PRO A 476 -29.97 -40.88 22.53
CA PRO A 476 -30.27 -39.47 22.30
C PRO A 476 -29.01 -38.64 22.56
N SER A 477 -28.51 -37.97 21.53
CA SER A 477 -27.30 -37.15 21.61
C SER A 477 -27.47 -36.07 22.69
N ALA A 478 -26.62 -36.10 23.71
CA ALA A 478 -26.56 -35.11 24.78
C ALA A 478 -25.92 -33.77 24.32
N ASN A 479 -25.61 -33.65 23.02
CA ASN A 479 -24.72 -32.65 22.45
C ASN A 479 -25.46 -31.33 22.12
N GLY A 480 -26.79 -31.30 22.32
CA GLY A 480 -27.65 -30.14 22.06
C GLY A 480 -27.91 -29.83 20.58
N TRP A 481 -27.39 -30.61 19.63
CA TRP A 481 -27.46 -30.30 18.19
C TRP A 481 -28.87 -30.39 17.60
N SER A 482 -29.72 -31.25 18.14
CA SER A 482 -31.14 -31.26 17.79
C SER A 482 -31.78 -29.91 18.09
N SER A 483 -31.46 -29.29 19.22
CA SER A 483 -31.99 -27.97 19.59
C SER A 483 -31.60 -26.88 18.59
N THR A 484 -30.37 -26.93 18.03
CA THR A 484 -29.91 -25.98 17.02
C THR A 484 -30.73 -26.06 15.74
N LEU A 485 -30.96 -27.28 15.21
CA LEU A 485 -31.78 -27.44 14.00
C LEU A 485 -33.25 -27.13 14.24
N HIS A 486 -33.79 -27.49 15.41
CA HIS A 486 -35.18 -27.21 15.76
C HIS A 486 -35.46 -25.71 16.00
N THR A 487 -34.45 -24.93 16.38
CA THR A 487 -34.56 -23.47 16.56
C THR A 487 -34.27 -22.69 15.28
N SER A 488 -33.58 -23.28 14.30
CA SER A 488 -33.42 -22.67 12.98
C SER A 488 -34.77 -22.59 12.25
N VAL A 489 -35.20 -21.37 11.94
CA VAL A 489 -36.40 -21.10 11.14
C VAL A 489 -36.33 -21.79 9.78
N GLN A 490 -35.12 -21.97 9.25
CA GLN A 490 -34.88 -22.56 7.94
C GLN A 490 -34.79 -24.10 8.01
N ALA A 491 -34.09 -24.64 9.02
CA ALA A 491 -33.81 -26.08 9.05
C ALA A 491 -34.79 -26.95 9.85
N LYS A 492 -35.65 -26.43 10.73
CA LYS A 492 -36.54 -27.28 11.58
C LYS A 492 -37.51 -28.22 10.83
N THR A 493 -37.69 -28.01 9.53
CA THR A 493 -38.63 -28.74 8.67
C THR A 493 -38.22 -30.18 8.35
N PHE A 494 -36.98 -30.59 8.64
CA PHE A 494 -36.53 -31.98 8.41
C PHE A 494 -37.44 -33.04 9.06
N SER A 495 -38.05 -32.69 10.20
CA SER A 495 -38.99 -33.54 10.94
C SER A 495 -40.28 -33.89 10.18
N GLN A 496 -40.61 -33.17 9.11
CA GLN A 496 -41.77 -33.41 8.26
C GLN A 496 -41.49 -34.44 7.14
N CYS A 497 -40.24 -34.90 7.02
CA CYS A 497 -39.85 -35.86 5.98
C CYS A 497 -40.51 -37.23 6.18
N PHE A 498 -41.24 -37.71 5.17
CA PHE A 498 -41.79 -39.08 5.13
C PHE A 498 -41.01 -40.03 4.19
N SER A 499 -39.79 -39.67 3.82
CA SER A 499 -38.85 -40.53 3.08
C SER A 499 -39.27 -40.95 1.66
N CYS A 500 -40.04 -40.13 0.94
CA CYS A 500 -40.46 -40.40 -0.46
C CYS A 500 -39.35 -40.34 -1.53
N VAL A 501 -38.11 -39.98 -1.18
CA VAL A 501 -36.95 -39.95 -2.09
C VAL A 501 -37.00 -38.89 -3.21
N THR A 502 -38.07 -38.08 -3.32
CA THR A 502 -38.19 -37.03 -4.36
C THR A 502 -37.00 -36.07 -4.39
N CYS A 503 -36.51 -35.65 -3.22
CA CYS A 503 -35.35 -34.76 -3.10
C CYS A 503 -34.07 -35.36 -3.69
N THR A 504 -33.93 -36.69 -3.63
CA THR A 504 -32.79 -37.42 -4.18
C THR A 504 -32.90 -37.57 -5.69
N ASN A 505 -34.08 -37.93 -6.20
CA ASN A 505 -34.32 -38.08 -7.63
C ASN A 505 -34.23 -36.74 -8.38
N ALA A 506 -34.60 -35.64 -7.73
CA ALA A 506 -34.46 -34.29 -8.27
C ALA A 506 -33.02 -33.75 -8.17
N CYS A 507 -32.13 -34.37 -7.38
CA CYS A 507 -30.80 -33.81 -7.13
C CYS A 507 -29.85 -34.01 -8.32
N PRO A 508 -29.32 -32.93 -8.91
CA PRO A 508 -28.40 -33.06 -10.06
C PRO A 508 -27.06 -33.70 -9.67
N VAL A 509 -26.60 -33.52 -8.42
CA VAL A 509 -25.38 -34.16 -7.90
C VAL A 509 -25.55 -35.67 -7.88
N VAL A 510 -26.67 -36.16 -7.37
CA VAL A 510 -26.98 -37.60 -7.32
C VAL A 510 -27.06 -38.18 -8.73
N ARG A 511 -27.71 -37.46 -9.66
CA ARG A 511 -27.86 -37.90 -11.05
C ARG A 511 -26.55 -37.94 -11.85
N ASN A 512 -25.48 -37.33 -11.34
CA ASN A 512 -24.18 -37.32 -12.01
C ASN A 512 -23.40 -38.64 -11.86
N TYR A 513 -23.87 -39.55 -10.99
CA TYR A 513 -23.19 -40.80 -10.69
C TYR A 513 -24.12 -41.99 -10.85
N PRO A 514 -23.65 -43.12 -11.41
CA PRO A 514 -24.44 -44.35 -11.51
C PRO A 514 -24.71 -44.98 -10.13
N ASN A 515 -23.71 -44.95 -9.23
CA ASN A 515 -23.80 -45.42 -7.85
C ASN A 515 -23.58 -44.26 -6.86
N PRO A 516 -24.53 -43.33 -6.71
CA PRO A 516 -24.28 -42.05 -6.04
C PRO A 516 -23.83 -42.19 -4.58
N ILE A 517 -24.32 -43.21 -3.85
CA ILE A 517 -23.95 -43.45 -2.44
C ILE A 517 -22.44 -43.65 -2.26
N GLU A 518 -21.77 -44.33 -3.19
CA GLU A 518 -20.31 -44.57 -3.14
C GLU A 518 -19.51 -43.26 -3.28
N PHE A 519 -20.07 -42.26 -3.97
CA PHE A 519 -19.40 -40.98 -4.21
C PHE A 519 -19.74 -39.93 -3.16
N VAL A 520 -21.01 -39.84 -2.75
CA VAL A 520 -21.52 -38.76 -1.89
C VAL A 520 -21.76 -39.19 -0.43
N GLY A 521 -21.63 -40.49 -0.14
CA GLY A 521 -21.85 -41.10 1.17
C GLY A 521 -23.32 -41.24 1.56
N MET A 522 -24.10 -40.15 1.50
CA MET A 522 -25.52 -40.16 1.83
C MET A 522 -26.33 -39.34 0.84
N LEU A 523 -27.49 -39.86 0.46
CA LEU A 523 -28.44 -39.18 -0.40
C LEU A 523 -29.25 -38.14 0.41
N PRO A 524 -29.78 -37.08 -0.24
CA PRO A 524 -30.52 -36.03 0.46
C PRO A 524 -31.61 -36.53 1.43
N HIS A 525 -32.42 -37.52 1.03
CA HIS A 525 -33.46 -38.09 1.91
C HIS A 525 -32.88 -38.83 3.12
N GLN A 526 -31.74 -39.53 2.95
CA GLN A 526 -31.07 -40.25 4.03
C GLN A 526 -30.53 -39.28 5.08
N ILE A 527 -30.03 -38.11 4.67
CA ILE A 527 -29.59 -37.05 5.59
C ILE A 527 -30.76 -36.53 6.42
N MET A 528 -31.94 -36.31 5.81
CA MET A 528 -33.12 -35.86 6.57
C MET A 528 -33.52 -36.89 7.63
N HIS A 529 -33.49 -38.18 7.27
CA HIS A 529 -33.84 -39.26 8.19
C HIS A 529 -32.81 -39.41 9.32
N ALA A 530 -31.53 -39.37 8.99
CA ALA A 530 -30.45 -39.37 9.97
C ALA A 530 -30.52 -38.17 10.92
N ALA A 531 -30.97 -37.00 10.43
CA ALA A 531 -31.19 -35.82 11.28
C ALA A 531 -32.34 -36.04 12.26
N GLY A 532 -33.42 -36.70 11.82
CA GLY A 532 -34.51 -37.20 12.66
C GLY A 532 -34.04 -38.11 13.80
N MET A 533 -33.06 -38.97 13.52
CA MET A 533 -32.51 -39.93 14.48
C MET A 533 -31.34 -39.39 15.31
N GLY A 534 -30.85 -38.18 15.02
CA GLY A 534 -29.67 -37.61 15.68
C GLY A 534 -28.36 -38.33 15.36
N LEU A 535 -28.25 -38.95 14.18
CA LEU A 535 -27.04 -39.65 13.71
C LEU A 535 -26.02 -38.68 13.11
N TRP A 536 -25.52 -37.79 13.96
CA TRP A 536 -24.73 -36.64 13.52
C TRP A 536 -23.38 -37.00 12.90
N ASP A 537 -22.69 -38.01 13.44
CA ASP A 537 -21.41 -38.46 12.89
C ASP A 537 -21.56 -38.97 11.45
N LEU A 538 -22.69 -39.62 11.16
CA LEU A 538 -23.03 -40.11 9.83
C LEU A 538 -23.34 -38.95 8.87
N ILE A 539 -24.17 -38.00 9.31
CA ILE A 539 -24.52 -36.82 8.50
C ILE A 539 -23.28 -36.03 8.15
N PHE A 540 -22.48 -35.72 9.17
CA PHE A 540 -21.32 -34.88 9.02
C PHE A 540 -20.32 -35.59 8.08
N SER A 541 -20.02 -36.88 8.27
CA SER A 541 -19.08 -37.59 7.38
C SER A 541 -19.53 -37.72 5.91
N SER A 542 -20.75 -37.33 5.55
CA SER A 542 -21.24 -37.37 4.19
C SER A 542 -20.69 -36.26 3.28
N LYS A 543 -20.11 -36.66 2.14
CA LYS A 543 -19.69 -35.73 1.07
C LYS A 543 -20.84 -34.95 0.43
N MET A 544 -22.07 -35.46 0.48
CA MET A 544 -23.26 -34.75 -0.01
C MET A 544 -23.47 -33.40 0.67
N LEU A 545 -23.03 -33.23 1.92
CA LEU A 545 -22.99 -31.91 2.53
C LEU A 545 -22.13 -30.99 1.65
N TRP A 546 -20.88 -31.32 1.41
CA TRP A 546 -19.95 -30.46 0.67
C TRP A 546 -20.30 -30.32 -0.82
N ASP A 547 -20.74 -31.40 -1.47
CA ASP A 547 -21.07 -31.45 -2.90
C ASP A 547 -22.40 -30.78 -3.25
N CYS A 548 -23.26 -30.48 -2.26
CA CYS A 548 -24.53 -29.80 -2.50
C CYS A 548 -24.32 -28.45 -3.20
N LEU A 549 -24.88 -28.32 -4.41
CA LEU A 549 -24.79 -27.13 -5.27
C LEU A 549 -25.62 -25.94 -4.77
N GLY A 550 -26.53 -26.14 -3.81
CA GLY A 550 -27.44 -25.08 -3.37
C GLY A 550 -28.44 -24.65 -4.44
N CYS A 551 -28.83 -25.56 -5.34
CA CYS A 551 -29.74 -25.26 -6.46
C CYS A 551 -31.24 -25.29 -6.10
N TYR A 552 -31.58 -25.64 -4.85
CA TYR A 552 -32.95 -25.69 -4.31
C TYR A 552 -33.95 -26.66 -4.98
N GLN A 553 -33.58 -27.40 -6.03
CA GLN A 553 -34.50 -28.37 -6.68
C GLN A 553 -35.07 -29.40 -5.70
N CYS A 554 -34.26 -29.92 -4.78
CA CYS A 554 -34.71 -30.89 -3.78
C CYS A 554 -35.81 -30.36 -2.85
N GLN A 555 -35.81 -29.05 -2.62
CA GLN A 555 -36.74 -28.33 -1.76
C GLN A 555 -38.00 -27.95 -2.52
N GLU A 556 -37.87 -27.43 -3.75
CA GLU A 556 -39.00 -27.09 -4.61
C GLU A 556 -39.86 -28.30 -4.96
N HIS A 557 -39.24 -29.47 -5.15
CA HIS A 557 -39.95 -30.70 -5.44
C HIS A 557 -40.45 -31.45 -4.19
N CYS A 558 -40.19 -30.96 -2.98
CA CYS A 558 -40.57 -31.69 -1.77
C CYS A 558 -42.09 -31.59 -1.51
N PRO A 559 -42.86 -32.70 -1.54
CA PRO A 559 -44.30 -32.67 -1.30
C PRO A 559 -44.71 -32.32 0.15
N GLN A 560 -43.79 -32.41 1.12
CA GLN A 560 -44.00 -31.95 2.49
C GLN A 560 -43.39 -30.57 2.76
N SER A 561 -42.88 -29.90 1.73
CA SER A 561 -42.21 -28.59 1.87
C SER A 561 -41.03 -28.60 2.85
N VAL A 562 -40.35 -29.75 2.99
CA VAL A 562 -39.09 -29.84 3.72
C VAL A 562 -38.05 -28.97 3.00
N ARG A 563 -37.42 -28.07 3.75
CA ARG A 563 -36.38 -27.17 3.23
C ARG A 563 -35.02 -27.86 3.16
N VAL A 564 -34.94 -28.92 2.35
CA VAL A 564 -33.78 -29.83 2.30
C VAL A 564 -32.46 -29.08 2.05
N ALA A 565 -32.45 -28.11 1.13
CA ALA A 565 -31.26 -27.33 0.84
C ALA A 565 -30.82 -26.48 2.04
N ASP A 566 -31.77 -25.80 2.69
CA ASP A 566 -31.48 -24.98 3.87
C ASP A 566 -31.01 -25.83 5.07
N VAL A 567 -31.59 -27.03 5.26
CA VAL A 567 -31.14 -28.01 6.26
C VAL A 567 -29.68 -28.40 6.01
N LEU A 568 -29.32 -28.70 4.76
CA LEU A 568 -27.94 -29.03 4.40
C LEU A 568 -26.99 -27.85 4.67
N TYR A 569 -27.39 -26.61 4.41
CA TYR A 569 -26.58 -25.43 4.73
C TYR A 569 -26.32 -25.28 6.23
N GLU A 570 -27.34 -25.46 7.07
CA GLU A 570 -27.18 -25.39 8.53
C GLU A 570 -26.26 -26.50 9.04
N LEU A 571 -26.42 -27.72 8.53
CA LEU A 571 -25.54 -28.85 8.85
C LEU A 571 -24.08 -28.57 8.45
N LYS A 572 -23.82 -27.98 7.28
CA LYS A 572 -22.47 -27.53 6.88
C LYS A 572 -21.89 -26.54 7.88
N ASN A 573 -22.66 -25.51 8.24
CA ASN A 573 -22.22 -24.46 9.17
C ASN A 573 -21.92 -25.03 10.56
N MET A 574 -22.74 -25.97 11.03
CA MET A 574 -22.51 -26.70 12.28
C MET A 574 -21.22 -27.51 12.24
N ALA A 575 -20.97 -28.25 11.16
CA ALA A 575 -19.74 -29.03 10.97
C ALA A 575 -18.49 -28.14 10.98
N ILE A 576 -18.50 -27.01 10.25
CA ILE A 576 -17.41 -26.02 10.24
C ILE A 576 -17.18 -25.45 11.64
N THR A 577 -18.25 -25.06 12.33
CA THR A 577 -18.17 -24.48 13.68
C THR A 577 -17.53 -25.45 14.66
N GLN A 578 -17.87 -26.74 14.56
CA GLN A 578 -17.28 -27.78 15.39
C GLN A 578 -15.80 -27.98 15.08
N ALA A 579 -15.43 -28.06 13.80
CA ALA A 579 -14.05 -28.20 13.36
C ALA A 579 -13.19 -27.03 13.86
N ARG A 580 -13.67 -25.79 13.71
CA ARG A 580 -12.99 -24.59 14.23
C ARG A 580 -12.81 -24.62 15.75
N LYS A 581 -13.83 -25.04 16.51
CA LYS A 581 -13.72 -25.18 17.99
C LYS A 581 -12.65 -26.20 18.40
N LYS A 582 -12.46 -27.28 17.63
CA LYS A 582 -11.41 -28.28 17.89
C LYS A 582 -10.02 -27.70 17.60
N LEU A 583 -9.85 -26.98 16.49
CA LEU A 583 -8.59 -26.32 16.13
C LEU A 583 -8.13 -25.32 17.20
N VAL A 584 -9.04 -24.44 17.67
CA VAL A 584 -8.70 -23.44 18.72
C VAL A 584 -8.20 -24.13 20.00
N LYS A 585 -8.87 -25.19 20.45
CA LYS A 585 -8.47 -25.95 21.64
C LYS A 585 -7.12 -26.67 21.51
N GLN A 586 -6.68 -26.98 20.28
CA GLN A 586 -5.37 -27.58 20.03
C GLN A 586 -4.24 -26.53 20.04
N ILE A 587 -4.55 -25.27 19.75
CA ILE A 587 -3.58 -24.16 19.74
C ILE A 587 -3.36 -23.59 21.16
N GLU A 588 -4.36 -23.68 22.03
CA GLU A 588 -4.29 -23.23 23.43
C GLU A 588 -3.62 -24.25 24.38
N ARG A 589 -3.34 -25.47 23.90
CA ARG A 589 -2.58 -26.52 24.60
C ARG A 589 -1.15 -26.55 24.10
#